data_AF-A0A7C1FV75-F1
#
_entry.id   AF-A0A7C1FV75-F1
#
_cell.length_a   1.000
_cell.length_b   1.000
_cell.length_c   1.000
_cell.angle_alpha   90.00
_cell.angle_beta   90.00
_cell.angle_gamma   90.00
#
_symmetry.space_group_name_H-M   'P 1'
#
loop_
_entity.id
_entity.type
_entity.pdbx_description
1 polymer ?
#
loop_
_entity_poly.entity_id
_entity_poly.type
_entity_poly.pdbx_seq_one_letter_code
_entity_poly.pdbx_strand_id
1 'polypeptide(L)'
;MTPLPAYVRRRRLFIALVLAPWLLYALPAFYVGLEALWRFDPAYFTPELMARYAQPDQAFQDWVAALRAGDAALYSQVRGRRWEDALPPRTDVDFTPTDVEQVGSYWRFSRPGAFTAYFEQVNGRWVYAPNDWRFRVYTGELLGDVLTAILFYYAIIAVMVLYAWARARRQLRTAIPPGSRH
;
A
#
# COMPACT_ATOMS: atom_id res chain seq x y z
N MET A 1 11.46 -38.97 15.57
CA MET A 1 10.66 -37.74 15.79
C MET A 1 9.22 -38.15 16.02
N THR A 2 8.69 -38.00 17.23
CA THR A 2 7.29 -38.34 17.56
C THR A 2 6.34 -37.27 16.98
N PRO A 3 5.26 -37.65 16.28
CA PRO A 3 4.32 -36.70 15.70
C PRO A 3 3.60 -35.93 16.82
N LEU A 4 3.43 -34.62 16.62
CA LEU A 4 2.76 -33.74 17.59
C LEU A 4 1.32 -34.21 17.86
N PRO A 5 0.82 -34.07 19.11
CA PRO A 5 -0.57 -34.36 19.45
C PRO A 5 -1.54 -33.60 18.55
N ALA A 6 -2.66 -34.23 18.17
CA ALA A 6 -3.62 -33.67 17.21
C ALA A 6 -4.19 -32.31 17.64
N TYR A 7 -4.33 -32.05 18.93
CA TYR A 7 -4.80 -30.76 19.45
C TYR A 7 -3.79 -29.63 19.22
N VAL A 8 -2.48 -29.92 19.35
CA VAL A 8 -1.40 -28.95 19.10
C VAL A 8 -1.39 -28.57 17.63
N ARG A 9 -1.56 -29.55 16.73
CA ARG A 9 -1.63 -29.33 15.28
C ARG A 9 -2.81 -28.44 14.89
N ARG A 10 -4.02 -28.69 15.43
CA ARG A 10 -5.21 -27.86 15.17
C ARG A 10 -5.06 -26.44 15.72
N ARG A 11 -4.48 -26.27 16.91
CA ARG A 11 -4.20 -24.96 17.49
C ARG A 11 -3.24 -24.15 16.63
N ARG A 12 -2.14 -24.76 16.14
CA ARG A 12 -1.19 -24.08 15.25
C ARG A 12 -1.83 -23.68 13.92
N LEU A 13 -2.65 -24.55 13.33
CA LEU A 13 -3.38 -24.23 12.10
C LEU A 13 -4.34 -23.05 12.29
N PHE A 14 -5.08 -23.02 13.40
CA PHE A 14 -5.97 -21.91 13.71
C PHE A 14 -5.21 -20.60 13.89
N ILE A 15 -4.11 -20.60 14.64
CA ILE A 15 -3.24 -19.44 14.80
C ILE A 15 -2.71 -18.98 13.44
N ALA A 16 -2.26 -19.91 12.59
CA ALA A 16 -1.76 -19.58 11.26
C ALA A 16 -2.85 -18.95 10.37
N LEU A 17 -4.08 -19.47 10.40
CA LEU A 17 -5.21 -18.90 9.64
C LEU A 17 -5.55 -17.48 10.12
N VAL A 18 -5.54 -17.25 11.44
CA VAL A 18 -5.78 -15.92 12.00
C VAL A 18 -4.65 -14.95 11.64
N LEU A 19 -3.39 -15.39 11.67
CA LEU A 19 -2.26 -14.50 11.36
C LEU A 19 -1.98 -14.32 9.87
N ALA A 20 -2.42 -15.25 9.02
CA ALA A 20 -2.15 -15.25 7.57
C ALA A 20 -2.47 -13.91 6.88
N PRO A 21 -3.66 -13.31 7.06
CA PRO A 21 -3.96 -12.06 6.36
C PRO A 21 -3.12 -10.87 6.88
N TRP A 22 -2.76 -10.85 8.16
CA TRP A 22 -1.85 -9.84 8.72
C TRP A 22 -0.43 -9.98 8.18
N LEU A 23 0.05 -11.22 8.01
CA LEU A 23 1.35 -11.48 7.39
C LEU A 23 1.35 -11.07 5.91
N LEU A 24 0.28 -11.35 5.18
CA LEU A 24 0.12 -10.91 3.79
C LEU A 24 0.11 -9.38 3.67
N TYR A 25 -0.44 -8.66 4.66
CA TYR A 25 -0.37 -7.21 4.73
C TYR A 25 1.02 -6.66 5.06
N ALA A 26 1.74 -7.32 5.98
CA ALA A 26 3.07 -6.90 6.38
C ALA A 26 4.07 -6.95 5.22
N LEU A 27 3.86 -7.83 4.24
CA LEU A 27 4.73 -7.99 3.08
C LEU A 27 4.83 -6.72 2.20
N PRO A 28 3.74 -6.10 1.72
CA PRO A 28 3.80 -4.81 1.04
C PRO A 28 4.51 -3.73 1.84
N ALA A 29 4.17 -3.56 3.12
CA ALA A 29 4.80 -2.54 3.98
C ALA A 29 6.31 -2.77 4.13
N PHE A 30 6.73 -4.02 4.31
CA PHE A 30 8.14 -4.41 4.37
C PHE A 30 8.85 -4.17 3.03
N TYR A 31 8.21 -4.54 1.91
CA TYR A 31 8.72 -4.31 0.57
C TYR A 31 8.93 -2.81 0.30
N VAL A 32 8.03 -1.94 0.77
CA VAL A 32 8.19 -0.47 0.66
C VAL A 32 9.40 0.04 1.41
N GLY A 33 9.63 -0.50 2.61
CA GLY A 33 10.81 -0.18 3.40
C GLY A 33 12.09 -0.58 2.67
N LEU A 34 12.13 -1.77 2.07
CA LEU A 34 13.27 -2.24 1.29
C LEU A 34 13.49 -1.42 0.00
N GLU A 35 12.42 -1.11 -0.72
CA GLU A 35 12.54 -0.38 -1.98
C GLU A 35 13.08 1.03 -1.80
N ALA A 36 12.81 1.67 -0.66
CA ALA A 36 13.40 2.96 -0.31
C ALA A 36 14.94 2.97 -0.40
N LEU A 37 15.58 1.81 -0.20
CA LEU A 37 17.04 1.66 -0.25
C LEU A 37 17.62 1.71 -1.67
N TRP A 38 16.82 1.41 -2.70
CA TRP A 38 17.30 1.29 -4.08
C TRP A 38 16.51 2.13 -5.11
N ARG A 39 15.33 2.65 -4.76
CA ARG A 39 14.44 3.42 -5.65
C ARG A 39 15.08 4.73 -6.11
N PHE A 40 15.81 5.37 -5.21
CA PHE A 40 16.37 6.70 -5.40
C PHE A 40 17.84 6.62 -5.79
N ASP A 41 18.26 7.47 -6.73
CA ASP A 41 19.68 7.63 -7.06
C ASP A 41 20.29 8.70 -6.16
N PRO A 42 21.33 8.37 -5.35
CA PRO A 42 22.05 9.36 -4.56
C PRO A 42 22.56 10.56 -5.37
N ALA A 43 22.83 10.40 -6.67
CA ALA A 43 23.27 11.49 -7.55
C ALA A 43 22.24 12.63 -7.67
N TYR A 44 20.96 12.36 -7.39
CA TYR A 44 19.91 13.38 -7.38
C TYR A 44 19.65 14.00 -5.99
N PHE A 45 20.43 13.65 -4.97
CA PHE A 45 20.30 14.18 -3.61
C PHE A 45 21.54 14.98 -3.21
N THR A 46 22.01 15.84 -4.12
CA THR A 46 23.07 16.80 -3.82
C THR A 46 22.51 18.00 -3.04
N PRO A 47 23.34 18.75 -2.29
CA PRO A 47 22.89 19.94 -1.56
C PRO A 47 22.17 20.96 -2.45
N GLU A 48 22.61 21.12 -3.69
CA GLU A 48 22.02 22.06 -4.66
C GLU A 48 20.59 21.63 -5.04
N LEU A 49 20.38 20.33 -5.29
CA LEU A 49 19.06 19.80 -5.61
C LEU A 49 18.14 19.77 -4.38
N MET A 50 18.71 19.57 -3.20
CA MET A 50 17.97 19.69 -1.95
C MET A 50 17.47 21.11 -1.71
N ALA A 51 18.33 22.12 -1.95
CA ALA A 51 17.92 23.51 -1.86
C ALA A 51 16.88 23.88 -2.93
N ARG A 52 17.09 23.48 -4.19
CA ARG A 52 16.18 23.75 -5.30
C ARG A 52 14.80 23.14 -5.06
N TYR A 53 14.74 21.92 -4.55
CA TYR A 53 13.50 21.19 -4.32
C TYR A 53 13.11 21.14 -2.84
N ALA A 54 13.46 22.16 -2.05
CA ALA A 54 13.09 22.25 -0.65
C ALA A 54 11.58 22.45 -0.45
N GLN A 55 10.91 23.03 -1.44
CA GLN A 55 9.46 23.27 -1.46
C GLN A 55 8.78 22.42 -2.56
N PRO A 56 7.56 21.92 -2.30
CA PRO A 56 6.84 21.06 -3.25
C PRO A 56 6.49 21.83 -4.55
N ASP A 57 6.18 23.11 -4.45
CA ASP A 57 5.81 23.96 -5.59
C ASP A 57 6.92 24.05 -6.65
N GLN A 58 8.18 24.13 -6.22
CA GLN A 58 9.31 24.20 -7.15
C GLN A 58 9.53 22.88 -7.88
N ALA A 59 9.39 21.75 -7.16
CA ALA A 59 9.43 20.42 -7.78
C ALA A 59 8.27 20.23 -8.77
N PHE A 60 7.09 20.74 -8.42
CA PHE A 60 5.92 20.70 -9.29
C PHE A 60 6.10 21.52 -10.57
N GLN A 61 6.59 22.76 -10.47
CA GLN A 61 6.83 23.61 -11.64
C GLN A 61 7.85 22.99 -12.61
N ASP A 62 8.96 22.45 -12.09
CA ASP A 62 9.98 21.78 -12.91
C ASP A 62 9.43 20.49 -13.53
N TRP A 63 8.56 19.76 -12.83
CA TRP A 63 7.87 18.59 -13.38
C TRP A 63 6.98 18.98 -14.57
N VAL A 64 6.15 20.02 -14.43
CA VAL A 64 5.31 20.52 -15.52
C VAL A 64 6.17 21.01 -16.69
N ALA A 65 7.26 21.73 -16.41
CA ALA A 65 8.19 22.19 -17.43
C ALA A 65 8.83 21.02 -18.20
N ALA A 66 9.25 19.97 -17.49
CA ALA A 66 9.81 18.77 -18.09
C ALA A 66 8.81 18.09 -19.05
N LEU A 67 7.55 17.98 -18.63
CA LEU A 67 6.50 17.38 -19.46
C LEU A 67 6.16 18.23 -20.70
N ARG A 68 6.04 19.56 -20.54
CA ARG A 68 5.79 20.48 -21.66
C ARG A 68 6.93 20.43 -22.68
N ALA A 69 8.17 20.51 -22.21
CA ALA A 69 9.36 20.51 -23.05
C ALA A 69 9.68 19.13 -23.64
N GLY A 70 9.21 18.04 -23.02
CA GLY A 70 9.69 16.69 -23.33
C GLY A 70 11.13 16.47 -22.85
N ASP A 71 11.52 17.13 -21.76
CA ASP A 71 12.88 17.07 -21.20
C ASP A 71 13.01 15.88 -20.23
N ALA A 72 13.61 14.80 -20.71
CA ALA A 72 13.79 13.57 -19.93
C ALA A 72 14.79 13.73 -18.79
N ALA A 73 15.76 14.64 -18.94
CA ALA A 73 16.78 14.89 -17.92
C ALA A 73 16.17 15.65 -16.74
N LEU A 74 15.42 16.73 -17.01
CA LEU A 74 14.69 17.45 -15.98
C LEU A 74 13.64 16.57 -15.31
N TYR A 75 12.94 15.73 -16.08
CA TYR A 75 11.97 14.78 -15.54
C TYR A 75 12.63 13.78 -14.57
N SER A 76 13.79 13.24 -14.93
CA SER A 76 14.56 12.32 -14.07
C SER A 76 15.07 13.01 -12.81
N GLN A 77 15.55 14.25 -12.94
CA GLN A 77 16.03 15.07 -11.85
C GLN A 77 14.95 15.37 -10.81
N VAL A 78 13.72 15.69 -11.23
CA VAL A 78 12.60 15.96 -10.31
C VAL A 78 12.17 14.70 -9.56
N ARG A 79 12.32 13.52 -10.16
CA ARG A 79 11.95 12.23 -9.54
C ARG A 79 13.02 11.66 -8.63
N GLY A 80 14.29 11.95 -8.92
CA GLY A 80 15.43 11.45 -8.17
C GLY A 80 15.57 9.92 -8.20
N ARG A 81 15.01 9.24 -9.21
CA ARG A 81 14.98 7.77 -9.29
C ARG A 81 16.25 7.21 -9.93
N ARG A 82 16.63 6.00 -9.50
CA ARG A 82 17.76 5.25 -10.06
C ARG A 82 17.51 4.74 -11.48
N TRP A 83 16.26 4.40 -11.80
CA TRP A 83 15.90 3.94 -13.13
C TRP A 83 15.19 5.05 -13.89
N GLU A 84 15.61 5.24 -15.14
CA GLU A 84 14.90 6.09 -16.08
C GLU A 84 13.52 5.46 -16.33
N ASP A 85 12.45 6.25 -16.14
CA ASP A 85 11.16 5.88 -16.72
C ASP A 85 10.93 6.82 -17.88
N ALA A 86 10.28 6.30 -18.91
CA ALA A 86 9.89 7.11 -20.05
C ALA A 86 9.04 8.30 -19.57
N LEU A 87 9.29 9.46 -20.19
CA LEU A 87 8.34 10.55 -20.15
C LEU A 87 6.97 10.01 -20.59
N PRO A 88 5.89 10.30 -19.85
CA PRO A 88 4.56 9.92 -20.29
C PRO A 88 4.27 10.55 -21.67
N PRO A 89 3.46 9.90 -22.53
CA PRO A 89 3.06 10.47 -23.81
C PRO A 89 2.53 11.88 -23.61
N ARG A 90 3.00 12.84 -24.43
CA ARG A 90 2.59 14.26 -24.34
C ARG A 90 1.07 14.37 -24.25
N THR A 91 0.59 14.62 -23.04
CA THR A 91 -0.74 15.20 -22.81
C THR A 91 -0.61 16.70 -23.03
N ASP A 92 -1.68 17.37 -23.44
CA ASP A 92 -1.68 18.84 -23.56
C ASP A 92 -1.53 19.43 -22.15
N VAL A 93 -0.28 19.69 -21.73
CA VAL A 93 0.07 19.97 -20.33
C VAL A 93 -0.08 21.46 -20.04
N ASP A 94 -1.29 22.00 -20.16
CA ASP A 94 -1.60 23.23 -19.45
C ASP A 94 -2.07 22.91 -18.03
N PHE A 95 -1.09 22.53 -17.21
CA PHE A 95 -1.33 22.01 -15.87
C PHE A 95 -1.11 23.10 -14.82
N THR A 96 -2.11 23.97 -14.67
CA THR A 96 -2.23 24.87 -13.52
C THR A 96 -3.13 24.19 -12.48
N PRO A 97 -2.62 23.83 -11.30
CA PRO A 97 -3.41 23.16 -10.28
C PRO A 97 -4.48 24.11 -9.76
N THR A 98 -5.70 23.61 -9.58
CA THR A 98 -6.80 24.36 -8.95
C THR A 98 -6.99 23.95 -7.49
N ASP A 99 -6.41 22.82 -7.10
CA ASP A 99 -6.49 22.25 -5.77
C ASP A 99 -5.10 21.74 -5.36
N VAL A 100 -4.63 22.19 -4.19
CA VAL A 100 -3.33 21.85 -3.62
C VAL A 100 -3.53 21.52 -2.16
N GLU A 101 -3.36 20.25 -1.81
CA GLU A 101 -3.56 19.77 -0.45
C GLU A 101 -2.52 18.73 -0.03
N GLN A 102 -2.35 18.59 1.28
CA GLN A 102 -1.51 17.56 1.86
C GLN A 102 -2.34 16.29 2.10
N VAL A 103 -1.90 15.16 1.54
CA VAL A 103 -2.53 13.84 1.69
C VAL A 103 -1.52 12.91 2.36
N GLY A 104 -1.66 12.71 3.67
CA GLY A 104 -0.66 11.98 4.47
C GLY A 104 0.70 12.67 4.42
N SER A 105 1.73 11.96 3.93
CA SER A 105 3.07 12.50 3.72
C SER A 105 3.31 13.13 2.34
N TYR A 106 2.27 13.23 1.50
CA TYR A 106 2.38 13.73 0.13
C TYR A 106 1.75 15.11 -0.04
N TRP A 107 2.26 15.89 -0.97
CA TRP A 107 1.53 17.02 -1.55
C TRP A 107 0.86 16.59 -2.84
N ARG A 108 -0.44 16.84 -2.95
CA ARG A 108 -1.25 16.59 -4.13
C ARG A 108 -1.51 17.89 -4.87
N PHE A 109 -1.22 17.90 -6.16
CA PHE A 109 -1.57 18.96 -7.10
C PHE A 109 -2.59 18.40 -8.09
N SER A 110 -3.83 18.88 -8.01
CA SER A 110 -4.94 18.40 -8.84
C SER A 110 -5.65 19.53 -9.59
N ARG A 111 -6.15 19.17 -10.77
CA ARG A 111 -7.09 19.98 -11.55
C ARG A 111 -8.19 19.05 -12.09
N PRO A 112 -9.48 19.33 -11.87
CA PRO A 112 -10.57 18.53 -12.42
C PRO A 112 -10.45 18.38 -13.94
N GLY A 113 -10.61 17.15 -14.44
CA GLY A 113 -10.49 16.83 -15.87
C GLY A 113 -9.05 16.79 -16.40
N ALA A 114 -8.04 17.04 -15.55
CA ALA A 114 -6.63 16.93 -15.90
C ALA A 114 -5.92 15.88 -15.01
N PHE A 115 -4.60 15.75 -15.18
CA PHE A 115 -3.78 14.82 -14.42
C PHE A 115 -3.76 15.17 -12.92
N THR A 116 -3.34 14.25 -12.05
CA THR A 116 -3.07 14.56 -10.63
C THR A 116 -1.64 14.17 -10.33
N ALA A 117 -0.87 15.11 -9.79
CA ALA A 117 0.54 14.91 -9.46
C ALA A 117 0.71 14.83 -7.95
N TYR A 118 1.55 13.91 -7.49
CA TYR A 118 1.89 13.75 -6.08
C TYR A 118 3.39 13.96 -5.88
N PHE A 119 3.75 14.54 -4.74
CA PHE A 119 5.13 14.78 -4.36
C PHE A 119 5.37 14.28 -2.94
N GLU A 120 6.46 13.55 -2.73
CA GLU A 120 6.90 13.10 -1.41
C GLU A 120 8.21 13.77 -1.02
N GLN A 121 8.40 13.99 0.29
CA GLN A 121 9.67 14.47 0.82
C GLN A 121 10.61 13.28 1.08
N VAL A 122 11.77 13.28 0.43
CA VAL A 122 12.80 12.25 0.55
C VAL A 122 14.13 12.92 0.81
N ASN A 123 14.79 12.55 1.92
CA ASN A 123 16.10 13.08 2.31
C ASN A 123 16.20 14.61 2.18
N GLY A 124 15.17 15.35 2.62
CA GLY A 124 15.16 16.82 2.63
C GLY A 124 14.78 17.50 1.32
N ARG A 125 14.40 16.76 0.27
CA ARG A 125 13.88 17.33 -0.99
C ARG A 125 12.54 16.73 -1.40
N TRP A 126 11.73 17.49 -2.11
CA TRP A 126 10.51 16.99 -2.74
C TRP A 126 10.85 16.31 -4.06
N VAL A 127 10.23 15.15 -4.27
CA VAL A 127 10.35 14.37 -5.51
C VAL A 127 8.96 13.99 -6.02
N TYR A 128 8.79 13.94 -7.34
CA TYR A 128 7.56 13.44 -7.92
C TYR A 128 7.38 11.95 -7.59
N ALA A 129 6.23 11.61 -7.01
CA ALA A 129 5.80 10.27 -6.71
C ALA A 129 4.59 9.88 -7.56
N PRO A 130 4.66 8.80 -8.35
CA PRO A 130 3.48 8.25 -8.97
C PRO A 130 2.59 7.58 -7.92
N ASN A 131 1.31 7.41 -8.29
CA ASN A 131 0.36 6.62 -7.51
C ASN A 131 0.68 5.12 -7.66
N ASP A 132 1.70 4.66 -6.95
CA ASP A 132 2.09 3.25 -6.88
C ASP A 132 1.79 2.66 -5.49
N TRP A 133 2.23 1.43 -5.27
CA TRP A 133 2.02 0.73 -4.01
C TRP A 133 2.67 1.46 -2.82
N ARG A 134 3.73 2.25 -3.04
CA ARG A 134 4.39 3.05 -2.00
C ARG A 134 3.46 4.17 -1.55
N PHE A 135 2.88 4.89 -2.50
CA PHE A 135 1.84 5.88 -2.23
C PHE A 135 0.72 5.28 -1.38
N ARG A 136 0.12 4.16 -1.81
CA ARG A 136 -1.00 3.52 -1.10
C ARG A 136 -0.66 3.07 0.33
N VAL A 137 0.59 2.70 0.59
CA VAL A 137 1.06 2.31 1.93
C VAL A 137 1.15 3.53 2.83
N TYR A 138 1.73 4.63 2.35
CA TYR A 138 1.93 5.84 3.16
C TYR A 138 0.66 6.71 3.29
N THR A 139 -0.26 6.67 2.32
CA THR A 139 -1.57 7.35 2.45
C THR A 139 -2.58 6.53 3.25
N GLY A 140 -2.29 5.26 3.55
CA GLY A 140 -3.17 4.37 4.29
C GLY A 140 -4.29 3.74 3.46
N GLU A 141 -4.37 4.03 2.15
CA GLU A 141 -5.34 3.40 1.24
C GLU A 141 -5.20 1.88 1.24
N LEU A 142 -3.96 1.36 1.21
CA LEU A 142 -3.73 -0.08 1.26
C LEU A 142 -4.24 -0.67 2.59
N LEU A 143 -4.05 0.03 3.71
CA LEU A 143 -4.54 -0.44 5.00
C LEU A 143 -6.07 -0.51 5.00
N GLY A 144 -6.76 0.49 4.45
CA GLY A 144 -8.21 0.50 4.33
C GLY A 144 -8.74 -0.68 3.51
N ASP A 145 -8.18 -0.90 2.32
CA ASP A 145 -8.55 -2.03 1.45
C ASP A 145 -8.31 -3.38 2.13
N VAL A 146 -7.17 -3.50 2.82
CA VAL A 146 -6.77 -4.72 3.49
C VAL A 146 -7.64 -5.00 4.71
N LEU A 147 -7.92 -4.00 5.56
CA LEU A 147 -8.82 -4.16 6.70
C LEU A 147 -10.20 -4.64 6.25
N THR A 148 -10.70 -4.09 5.14
CA THR A 148 -11.95 -4.55 4.53
C THR A 148 -11.86 -6.03 4.15
N ALA A 149 -10.80 -6.44 3.45
CA ALA A 149 -10.59 -7.84 3.09
C ALA A 149 -10.43 -8.76 4.32
N ILE A 150 -9.74 -8.30 5.36
CA ILE A 150 -9.55 -9.02 6.63
C ILE A 150 -10.89 -9.26 7.32
N LEU A 151 -11.76 -8.25 7.36
CA LEU A 151 -13.09 -8.38 7.96
C LEU A 151 -13.94 -9.42 7.21
N PHE A 152 -13.93 -9.39 5.87
CA PHE A 152 -14.61 -10.41 5.05
C PHE A 152 -14.05 -11.82 5.31
N TYR A 153 -12.72 -11.94 5.36
CA TYR A 153 -12.05 -13.20 5.65
C TYR A 153 -12.48 -13.78 7.01
N TYR A 154 -12.49 -12.97 8.07
CA TYR A 154 -12.93 -13.41 9.39
C TYR A 154 -14.44 -13.68 9.46
N ALA A 155 -15.27 -12.93 8.74
CA ALA A 155 -16.69 -13.22 8.65
C ALA A 155 -16.95 -14.62 8.05
N ILE A 156 -16.22 -14.98 6.99
CA ILE A 156 -16.30 -16.32 6.39
C ILE A 156 -15.87 -17.40 7.38
N ILE A 157 -14.75 -17.21 8.10
CA ILE A 157 -14.30 -18.13 9.14
C ILE A 157 -15.36 -18.29 10.24
N ALA A 158 -15.93 -17.18 10.72
CA ALA A 158 -16.95 -17.21 11.75
C ALA A 158 -18.19 -18.01 11.31
N VAL A 159 -18.65 -17.80 10.07
CA VAL A 159 -19.77 -18.57 9.49
C VAL A 159 -19.44 -20.06 9.43
N MET A 160 -18.25 -20.44 8.97
CA MET A 160 -17.82 -21.84 8.92
C MET A 160 -17.76 -22.49 10.31
N VAL A 161 -17.24 -21.77 11.31
CA VAL A 161 -17.16 -22.25 12.69
C VAL A 161 -18.56 -22.41 13.29
N LEU A 162 -19.45 -21.43 13.10
CA LEU A 162 -20.84 -21.51 13.55
C LEU A 162 -21.59 -22.67 12.89
N TYR A 163 -21.39 -22.88 11.59
CA TYR A 163 -21.97 -24.00 10.86
C TYR A 163 -21.48 -25.36 11.40
N ALA A 164 -20.16 -25.51 11.59
CA ALA A 164 -19.57 -26.72 12.14
C ALA A 164 -20.07 -27.01 13.57
N TRP A 165 -20.17 -25.98 14.41
CA TRP A 165 -20.71 -26.08 15.76
C TRP A 165 -22.19 -26.47 15.76
N ALA A 166 -23.01 -25.81 14.93
CA ALA A 166 -24.44 -26.14 14.78
C ALA A 166 -24.64 -27.58 14.30
N ARG A 167 -23.82 -28.04 13.35
CA ARG A 167 -23.83 -29.42 12.85
C ARG A 167 -23.46 -30.43 13.93
N ALA A 168 -22.38 -30.19 14.68
CA ALA A 168 -21.95 -31.05 15.77
C ALA A 168 -23.01 -31.14 16.89
N ARG A 169 -23.62 -30.00 17.24
CA ARG A 169 -24.71 -29.95 18.22
C ARG A 169 -25.94 -30.75 17.79
N ARG A 170 -26.28 -30.74 16.49
CA ARG A 170 -27.37 -31.58 15.95
C ARG A 170 -27.04 -33.06 16.08
N GLN A 171 -25.82 -33.47 15.72
CA GLN A 171 -25.38 -34.88 15.82
C GLN A 171 -25.38 -35.40 17.26
N LEU A 172 -24.95 -34.59 18.23
CA LEU A 172 -24.99 -34.96 19.65
C LEU A 172 -26.43 -35.13 20.16
N ARG A 173 -27.37 -34.31 19.70
CA ARG A 173 -28.80 -34.46 20.07
C ARG A 173 -29.41 -35.74 19.50
N THR A 174 -29.00 -36.17 18.31
CA THR A 174 -29.49 -37.41 17.70
C THR A 174 -28.80 -38.67 18.24
N ALA A 175 -27.62 -38.54 18.86
CA ALA A 175 -26.86 -39.66 19.38
C ALA A 175 -27.25 -40.09 20.81
N ILE A 176 -27.99 -39.26 21.55
CA ILE A 176 -28.50 -39.60 22.89
C ILE A 176 -29.87 -40.27 22.70
N PRO A 177 -30.05 -41.57 23.01
CA PRO A 177 -31.34 -42.22 22.90
C PRO A 177 -32.31 -41.63 23.93
N PRO A 178 -33.62 -41.53 23.61
CA PRO A 178 -34.63 -40.88 24.46
C PRO A 178 -34.88 -41.55 25.83
N GLY A 179 -34.17 -42.62 26.20
CA GLY A 179 -34.37 -43.38 27.46
C GLY A 179 -33.20 -43.41 28.44
N SER A 180 -32.16 -42.58 28.27
CA SER A 180 -30.95 -42.61 29.13
C SER A 180 -30.88 -41.50 30.19
N ARG A 181 -31.96 -40.75 30.40
CA ARG A 181 -32.10 -39.83 31.54
C ARG A 181 -32.81 -40.55 32.69
N HIS A 182 -32.03 -41.21 33.54
CA HIS A 182 -32.43 -41.57 34.89
C HIS A 182 -31.52 -40.85 35.87
#